data_AF-A0A661F473-F1
#
_entry.id   AF-A0A661F473-F1
#
_cell.length_a   1.000
_cell.length_b   1.000
_cell.length_c   1.000
_cell.angle_alpha   90.00
_cell.angle_beta   90.00
_cell.angle_gamma   90.00
#
_symmetry.space_group_name_H-M   'P 1'
#
loop_
_entity.id
_entity.type
_entity.pdbx_description
1 polymer ?
#
loop_
_entity_poly.entity_id
_entity_poly.type
_entity_poly.pdbx_seq_one_letter_code
_entity_poly.pdbx_strand_id
1 'polypeptide(L)' 'IEPGLYIPEDCDTVPEKFRGIGIRIEDDVLVTRDGYQVLSHAVPKTIAEIEAIMQQRT' A
#
# COMPACT_ATOMS: atom_id res chain seq x y z
N ILE A 1 -1.53 -8.40 7.29
CA ILE A 1 -0.13 -8.11 6.89
C ILE A 1 -0.10 -6.69 6.37
N GLU A 2 0.59 -5.78 7.06
CA GLU A 2 0.34 -4.33 6.93
C GLU A 2 1.60 -3.43 7.00
N PRO A 3 2.62 -3.65 6.15
CA PRO A 3 3.79 -2.76 6.15
C PRO A 3 3.40 -1.32 5.84
N GLY A 4 4.01 -0.38 6.56
CA GLY A 4 3.82 1.06 6.36
C GLY A 4 5.11 1.85 6.52
N LEU A 5 5.18 2.97 5.79
CA LEU A 5 6.25 3.97 5.89
C LEU A 5 5.59 5.35 6.08
N TYR A 6 6.06 6.09 7.07
CA TYR A 6 5.57 7.43 7.39
C TYR A 6 6.76 8.36 7.55
N ILE A 7 6.83 9.40 6.73
CA ILE A 7 7.91 10.39 6.79
C ILE A 7 7.31 11.69 7.29
N PRO A 8 7.67 12.15 8.49
CA PRO A 8 7.23 13.44 9.01
C PRO A 8 7.57 14.59 8.06
N GLU A 9 6.72 15.62 8.03
CA GLU A 9 6.92 16.82 7.21
C GLU A 9 8.25 17.53 7.54
N ASP A 10 8.64 17.52 8.81
CA ASP A 10 9.84 18.15 9.35
C ASP A 10 11.07 17.22 9.39
N CYS A 11 11.04 16.08 8.67
CA CYS A 11 12.14 15.12 8.66
C CYS A 11 13.32 15.60 7.76
N ASP A 12 14.20 16.43 8.33
CA ASP A 12 15.30 17.06 7.59
C ASP A 12 16.40 16.11 7.09
N THR A 13 16.44 14.88 7.60
CA THR A 13 17.39 13.84 7.17
C THR A 13 16.95 13.12 5.89
N VAL A 14 15.77 13.41 5.36
CA VAL A 14 15.19 12.80 4.16
C VAL A 14 15.01 13.86 3.06
N PRO A 15 15.19 13.52 1.77
CA PRO A 15 14.89 14.45 0.68
C PRO A 15 13.47 15.03 0.75
N GLU A 16 13.34 16.33 0.53
CA GLU A 16 12.09 17.11 0.66
C GLU A 16 10.90 16.46 -0.05
N LYS A 17 11.11 15.94 -1.26
CA LYS A 17 10.06 15.29 -2.07
C LYS A 17 9.38 14.07 -1.42
N PHE A 18 9.94 13.53 -0.34
CA PHE A 18 9.37 12.38 0.37
C PHE A 18 8.74 12.76 1.72
N ARG A 19 8.93 13.99 2.19
CA ARG A 19 8.39 14.45 3.48
C ARG A 19 6.87 14.58 3.40
N GLY A 20 6.21 14.36 4.53
CA GLY A 20 4.74 14.38 4.63
C GLY A 20 4.03 13.16 4.02
N ILE A 21 4.77 12.25 3.38
CA ILE A 21 4.19 11.06 2.74
C ILE A 21 4.04 9.94 3.76
N GLY A 22 2.81 9.45 3.90
CA GLY A 22 2.45 8.25 4.65
C GLY A 22 1.79 7.22 3.74
N ILE A 23 2.33 6.01 3.68
CA ILE A 23 1.80 4.91 2.87
C ILE A 23 1.74 3.65 3.73
N ARG A 24 0.61 2.93 3.67
CA ARG A 24 0.43 1.58 4.23
C ARG A 24 -0.34 0.74 3.22
N ILE A 25 0.09 -0.50 3.03
CA ILE A 25 -0.63 -1.49 2.22
C ILE A 25 -0.95 -2.65 3.16
N GLU A 26 -2.21 -3.04 3.21
CA GLU A 26 -2.71 -4.01 4.18
C GLU A 26 -3.55 -5.08 3.49
N ASP A 27 -3.34 -6.33 3.91
CA ASP A 27 -4.12 -7.48 3.51
C ASP A 27 -4.50 -8.37 4.72
N ASP A 28 -5.71 -8.90 4.68
CA ASP A 28 -6.17 -9.96 5.58
C ASP A 28 -5.72 -11.32 5.05
N VAL A 29 -5.03 -12.09 5.89
CA VAL A 29 -4.42 -13.36 5.50
C VAL A 29 -4.91 -14.48 6.41
N LEU A 30 -5.53 -15.48 5.79
CA LEU A 30 -5.87 -16.75 6.44
C LEU A 30 -4.70 -17.71 6.31
N VAL A 31 -4.11 -18.12 7.43
CA VAL A 31 -3.10 -19.20 7.46
C VAL A 31 -3.82 -20.54 7.30
N THR A 32 -3.32 -21.39 6.40
CA THR A 32 -3.85 -22.73 6.15
C THR A 32 -2.81 -23.79 6.48
N ARG A 33 -3.17 -25.08 6.39
CA ARG A 33 -2.24 -26.18 6.67
C ARG A 33 -1.02 -26.15 5.75
N ASP A 34 -1.22 -25.80 4.48
CA ASP A 34 -0.20 -25.91 3.43
C ASP A 34 0.34 -24.54 2.98
N GLY A 35 -0.07 -23.45 3.64
CA GLY A 35 0.35 -22.09 3.29
C GLY A 35 -0.59 -21.01 3.81
N TYR A 36 -1.05 -20.13 2.93
CA TYR A 36 -1.94 -19.03 3.27
C TYR A 36 -2.87 -18.65 2.10
N GLN A 37 -3.97 -17.96 2.42
CA GLN A 37 -4.87 -17.34 1.47
C GLN A 37 -5.05 -15.86 1.83
N VAL A 38 -4.95 -14.99 0.82
CA VAL A 38 -5.22 -13.56 0.99
C VAL A 38 -6.71 -13.31 0.76
N LEU A 39 -7.44 -12.91 1.80
CA LEU A 39 -8.89 -12.71 1.75
C LEU A 39 -9.26 -11.40 1.05
N SER A 40 -8.43 -10.37 1.19
CA SER A 40 -8.61 -9.02 0.62
C SER A 40 -7.98 -8.83 -0.77
N HIS A 41 -7.58 -9.91 -1.44
CA HIS A 41 -6.80 -9.83 -2.69
C HIS A 41 -7.52 -9.15 -3.87
N ALA A 42 -8.84 -9.01 -3.81
CA ALA A 42 -9.65 -8.43 -4.88
C ALA A 42 -9.45 -6.93 -5.06
N VAL A 43 -8.94 -6.22 -4.03
CA VAL A 43 -8.63 -4.80 -4.14
C VAL A 43 -7.25 -4.64 -4.80
N PRO A 44 -7.13 -3.84 -5.87
CA PRO A 44 -5.86 -3.59 -6.54
C PRO A 44 -4.89 -2.84 -5.62
N LYS A 45 -3.62 -3.22 -5.69
CA LYS A 45 -2.56 -2.64 -4.85
C LYS A 45 -1.24 -2.43 -5.57
N THR A 46 -1.14 -2.86 -6.82
CA THR A 46 0.00 -2.48 -7.67
C THR A 46 -0.22 -1.10 -8.26
N ILE A 47 0.88 -0.39 -8.56
CA ILE A 47 0.84 0.94 -9.17
C ILE A 47 0.01 0.93 -10.45
N ALA A 48 0.28 -0.02 -11.36
CA ALA A 48 -0.38 -0.11 -12.65
C ALA A 48 -1.89 -0.35 -12.52
N GLU A 49 -2.33 -1.22 -11.61
CA GLU A 49 -3.76 -1.49 -11.41
C GLU A 49 -4.49 -0.28 -10.81
N ILE A 50 -3.87 0.38 -9.81
CA ILE A 50 -4.45 1.59 -9.20
C ILE A 50 -4.57 2.70 -10.24
N GLU A 51 -3.51 2.98 -11.00
CA GLU A 51 -3.51 4.01 -12.04
C GLU A 51 -4.55 3.69 -13.13
N ALA A 52 -4.66 2.43 -13.56
CA ALA A 52 -5.62 2.00 -14.56
C ALA A 52 -7.07 2.23 -14.12
N ILE A 53 -7.40 1.99 -12.84
CA ILE A 53 -8.75 2.27 -12.32
C ILE A 53 -8.97 3.77 -12.15
N MET A 54 -7.97 4.52 -11.65
CA MET A 54 -8.14 5.96 -11.43
C MET A 54 -8.32 6.77 -12.72
N GLN A 55 -7.79 6.26 -13.83
CA GLN A 55 -7.98 6.85 -15.15
C GLN A 55 -9.36 6.58 -15.77
N GLN A 56 -10.13 5.63 -15.22
CA GLN A 56 -11.49 5.39 -15.66
C GLN A 56 -12.39 6.54 -15.18
N ARG A 57 -12.69 7.49 -16.09
CA ARG A 57 -13.69 8.53 -15.84
C ARG A 57 -15.05 7.87 -15.57
N THR A 58 -15.61 8.13 -14.40
CA THR A 58 -17.04 7.93 -14.11
C THR A 58 -17.83 9.14 -14.59
#